data_AF-A0A7Z8PB33-F1
#
_entry.id   AF-A0A7Z8PB33-F1
#
_cell.length_a   1.000
_cell.length_b   1.000
_cell.length_c   1.000
_cell.angle_alpha   90.00
_cell.angle_beta   90.00
_cell.angle_gamma   90.00
#
_symmetry.space_group_name_H-M   'P 1'
#
loop_
_entity.id
_entity.type
_entity.pdbx_description
1 polymer ?
#
loop_
_entity_poly.entity_id
_entity_poly.type
_entity_poly.pdbx_seq_one_letter_code
_entity_poly.pdbx_strand_id
1 'polypeptide(L)' 'MAIERTLSIIKPDATNRNLTGKINAKFEEAGLRIVAQKRIHLTKAQAGKFYEVHAERPFYDEL' A
#
# COMPACT_ATOMS: atom_id res chain seq x y z
N MET A 1 20.46 -15.16 -2.41
CA MET A 1 19.36 -14.47 -3.12
C MET A 1 19.74 -13.02 -3.32
N ALA A 2 19.32 -12.39 -4.41
CA ALA A 2 19.57 -10.96 -4.65
C ALA A 2 18.74 -10.10 -3.69
N ILE A 3 19.15 -8.84 -3.50
CA ILE A 3 18.34 -7.87 -2.75
C ILE A 3 17.16 -7.45 -3.63
N GLU A 4 15.95 -7.76 -3.19
CA GLU A 4 14.72 -7.41 -3.88
C GLU A 4 14.05 -6.19 -3.24
N ARG A 5 13.18 -5.52 -4.00
CA ARG A 5 12.34 -4.43 -3.53
C ARG A 5 10.90 -4.71 -3.94
N THR A 6 9.99 -4.49 -3.01
CA THR A 6 8.55 -4.62 -3.24
C THR A 6 7.82 -3.37 -2.78
N LEU A 7 6.65 -3.12 -3.36
CA LEU A 7 5.77 -2.03 -2.98
C LEU A 7 4.73 -2.56 -1.98
N SER A 8 4.58 -1.84 -0.86
CA SER A 8 3.53 -2.09 0.13
C SER A 8 2.66 -0.85 0.27
N ILE A 9 1.33 -1.05 0.31
CA ILE A 9 0.35 0.02 0.45
C ILE A 9 -0.45 -0.21 1.72
N ILE A 10 -0.38 0.76 2.63
CA ILE A 10 -1.25 0.81 3.81
C ILE A 10 -2.53 1.54 3.40
N LYS A 11 -3.63 0.78 3.31
CA LYS A 11 -4.93 1.28 2.85
C LYS A 11 -5.55 2.33 3.83
N PRO A 12 -6.55 3.11 3.37
CA PRO A 12 -7.17 4.16 4.19
C PRO A 12 -7.77 3.67 5.51
N ASP A 13 -8.33 2.46 5.54
CA ASP A 13 -8.91 1.84 6.74
C ASP A 13 -7.88 1.66 7.87
N ALA A 14 -6.70 1.13 7.55
CA ALA A 14 -5.62 0.94 8.51
C ALA A 14 -5.03 2.27 8.97
N THR A 15 -4.95 3.25 8.06
CA THR A 15 -4.50 4.61 8.37
C THR A 15 -5.48 5.33 9.30
N ASN A 16 -6.79 5.22 9.05
CA ASN A 16 -7.85 5.80 9.89
C ASN A 16 -7.86 5.20 11.30
N ARG A 17 -7.45 3.93 11.42
CA ARG A 17 -7.30 3.23 12.70
C ARG A 17 -5.95 3.50 13.40
N ASN A 18 -5.13 4.40 12.88
CA ASN A 18 -3.80 4.74 13.40
C ASN A 18 -2.84 3.52 13.49
N LEU A 19 -2.95 2.57 12.55
CA LEU A 19 -2.16 1.33 12.57
C LEU A 19 -0.83 1.42 11.80
N THR A 20 -0.53 2.55 11.14
CA THR A 20 0.68 2.72 10.31
C THR A 20 1.97 2.30 11.03
N GLY A 21 2.19 2.80 12.25
CA GLY A 21 3.40 2.47 13.01
C GLY A 21 3.52 0.99 13.37
N LYS A 22 2.39 0.34 13.73
CA LYS A 22 2.35 -1.10 14.04
C LYS A 22 2.65 -1.96 12.81
N ILE A 23 2.18 -1.53 11.63
CA ILE A 23 2.45 -2.23 10.38
C ILE A 23 3.93 -2.09 10.00
N ASN A 24 4.50 -0.90 10.15
CA ASN A 24 5.92 -0.67 9.89
C ASN A 24 6.81 -1.50 10.81
N ALA A 25 6.51 -1.52 12.11
CA ALA A 25 7.22 -2.33 13.09
C ALA A 25 7.23 -3.80 12.67
N LYS A 26 6.10 -4.33 12.18
CA LYS A 26 6.01 -5.71 11.70
C LYS A 26 6.92 -6.00 10.51
N PHE A 27 7.11 -5.03 9.60
CA PHE A 27 8.07 -5.19 8.48
C PHE A 27 9.51 -5.22 9.00
N GLU A 28 9.84 -4.31 9.90
CA GLU A 28 11.20 -4.20 10.48
C GLU A 28 11.55 -5.42 11.35
N GLU A 29 10.61 -5.90 12.16
CA GLU A 29 10.73 -7.13 12.96
C GLU A 29 10.92 -8.38 12.09
N ALA A 30 10.33 -8.40 10.90
CA ALA A 30 10.53 -9.46 9.91
C ALA A 30 11.86 -9.34 9.14
N GLY A 31 12.69 -8.34 9.46
CA GLY A 31 13.98 -8.10 8.81
C GLY A 31 13.89 -7.35 7.47
N LEU A 32 12.72 -6.83 7.11
CA LEU A 32 12.56 -5.98 5.93
C LEU A 32 12.98 -4.54 6.26
N ARG A 33 13.62 -3.88 5.29
CA ARG A 33 13.99 -2.46 5.42
C ARG A 33 13.04 -1.58 4.62
N ILE A 34 12.39 -0.64 5.30
CA ILE A 34 11.63 0.42 4.64
C ILE A 34 12.62 1.43 4.04
N VAL A 35 12.78 1.41 2.72
CA VAL A 35 13.74 2.30 2.01
C VAL A 35 13.12 3.64 1.60
N ALA A 36 11.79 3.71 1.49
CA ALA A 36 11.03 4.91 1.18
C ALA A 36 9.59 4.77 1.68
N GLN A 37 9.00 5.86 2.15
CA GLN A 37 7.59 5.91 2.56
C GLN A 37 7.00 7.29 2.24
N LYS A 38 5.79 7.32 1.68
CA LYS A 38 5.06 8.56 1.43
C LYS A 38 3.59 8.37 1.78
N ARG A 39 3.03 9.29 2.57
CA ARG A 39 1.59 9.36 2.80
C ARG A 39 0.97 10.25 1.73
N ILE A 40 0.02 9.70 1.00
CA ILE A 40 -0.71 10.43 -0.05
C ILE A 40 -2.20 10.18 0.12
N HIS A 41 -3.01 11.19 -0.23
CA HIS A 41 -4.42 11.00 -0.45
C HIS A 41 -4.62 10.86 -1.96
N LEU A 42 -4.80 9.62 -2.42
CA LEU A 42 -4.99 9.35 -3.84
C LEU A 42 -6.30 9.94 -4.31
N THR A 43 -6.27 10.67 -5.42
CA THR A 43 -7.51 11.02 -6.12
C THR A 43 -8.06 9.77 -6.81
N LYS A 44 -9.38 9.72 -7.07
CA LYS A 44 -10.01 8.59 -7.79
C LYS A 44 -9.30 8.27 -9.12
N ALA A 45 -8.88 9.30 -9.85
CA ALA A 45 -8.15 9.13 -11.11
C ALA A 45 -6.76 8.48 -10.92
N GLN A 46 -6.08 8.75 -9.80
CA GLN A 46 -4.80 8.12 -9.48
C GLN A 46 -4.96 6.68 -8.99
N ALA A 47 -6.00 6.41 -8.18
CA ALA A 47 -6.34 5.07 -7.74
C ALA A 47 -6.71 4.15 -8.92
N GLY A 48 -7.52 4.66 -9.87
CA GLY A 48 -7.89 3.92 -11.08
C GLY A 48 -6.70 3.51 -11.93
N LYS A 49 -5.74 4.42 -12.17
CA LYS A 49 -4.49 4.07 -12.89
C LYS A 49 -3.66 3.00 -12.17
N PHE A 50 -3.69 2.98 -10.83
CA PHE A 50 -2.93 2.00 -10.06
C PHE A 50 -3.57 0.60 -10.10
N TYR A 51 -4.90 0.55 -10.11
CA TYR A 51 -5.67 -0.70 -10.20
C TYR A 51 -6.11 -1.03 -11.62
N GLU A 52 -5.59 -0.38 -12.65
CA GLU A 52 -6.02 -0.58 -14.05
C GLU A 52 -5.93 -2.04 -14.49
N VAL A 53 -4.98 -2.81 -13.92
CA VAL A 53 -4.85 -4.27 -14.11
C VAL A 53 -6.05 -5.07 -13.57
N HIS A 54 -6.89 -4.45 -12.74
CA HIS A 54 -8.12 -4.98 -12.18
C HIS A 54 -9.38 -4.30 -12.73
N ALA A 55 -9.27 -3.47 -13.78
CA ALA A 55 -10.40 -2.75 -14.36
C ALA A 55 -11.56 -3.65 -14.82
N GLU A 56 -11.27 -4.88 -15.23
CA GLU A 56 -12.29 -5.86 -15.66
C GLU A 56 -12.90 -6.65 -14.49
N ARG A 57 -12.49 -6.39 -13.24
CA ARG A 57 -13.01 -7.12 -12.07
C ARG A 57 -14.22 -6.39 -11.47
N PRO A 58 -15.26 -7.12 -11.04
CA PRO A 58 -16.51 -6.52 -10.57
C PRO A 58 -16.39 -5.66 -9.31
N PHE A 59 -15.25 -5.71 -8.60
CA PHE A 59 -14.96 -4.92 -7.41
C PHE A 59 -14.09 -3.67 -7.70
N TYR A 60 -13.84 -3.35 -8.97
CA TYR A 60 -12.99 -2.24 -9.36
C TYR A 60 -13.52 -0.87 -8.91
N ASP A 61 -14.85 -0.68 -8.92
CA ASP A 61 -15.48 0.56 -8.46
C ASP A 61 -15.50 0.72 -6.92
N GLU A 62 -15.13 -0.33 -6.17
CA GLU A 62 -15.06 -0.32 -4.70
C GLU A 62 -13.61 -0.16 -4.17
N LEU A 63 -12.61 -0.07 -5.08
CA LEU A 63 -11.17 0.03 -4.77
C LEU A 63 -10.65 1.48 -4.66
#